data_AF-A0A1D9MIG3-F1
#
_entry.id   AF-A0A1D9MIG3-F1
#
_cell.length_a   1.000
_cell.length_b   1.000
_cell.length_c   1.000
_cell.angle_alpha   90.00
_cell.angle_beta   90.00
_cell.angle_gamma   90.00
#
_symmetry.space_group_name_H-M   'P 1'
#
loop_
_entity.id
_entity.type
_entity.pdbx_description
1 polymer ?
#
loop_
_entity_poly.entity_id
_entity_poly.type
_entity_poly.pdbx_seq_one_letter_code
_entity_poly.pdbx_strand_id
1 'polypeptide(L)'
;MKVIAINGGLGTPSATKILATQILDSLSRQAGEKGIALETELVNLRNLATAVTNVHLTGLPDSQVEAVLSQLEAADGVVMVSPVYAGSYAGMFKMFMDLVGNERLAGTPVLIGATGGSGRHSLMLDHAMRPLMSSLRAFTMPTGVFAATNDFGDTEQNELGRRIDVAAGQLLHNMQLAAPSNLGEAAASKESRGPVGPMPSTRQMWQGSGVPVQHLAAHSPEELLAQTQSDHQRNRGQIPYLNTNGASGRLRPEVDDFVPMGQLLGR
;
A
#
# COMPACT_ATOMS: atom_id res chain seq x y z
N MET A 1 17.84 -14.03 14.31
CA MET A 1 16.86 -13.55 13.32
C MET A 1 16.60 -12.09 13.57
N LYS A 2 16.30 -11.31 12.54
CA LYS A 2 16.05 -9.87 12.64
C LYS A 2 14.68 -9.49 12.06
N VAL A 3 13.92 -8.71 12.81
CA VAL A 3 12.65 -8.11 12.37
C VAL A 3 12.75 -6.59 12.38
N ILE A 4 12.37 -5.98 11.26
CA ILE A 4 12.22 -4.53 11.15
C ILE A 4 10.73 -4.18 11.13
N ALA A 5 10.30 -3.29 12.00
CA ALA A 5 8.96 -2.71 11.98
C ALA A 5 9.00 -1.27 11.47
N ILE A 6 8.14 -0.95 10.50
CA ILE A 6 7.93 0.41 10.01
C ILE A 6 6.63 0.96 10.60
N ASN A 7 6.74 2.00 11.41
CA ASN A 7 5.62 2.79 11.90
C ASN A 7 5.38 4.01 10.99
N GLY A 8 4.28 3.99 10.24
CA GLY A 8 3.79 5.07 9.39
C GLY A 8 3.04 6.20 10.11
N GLY A 9 2.94 6.13 11.45
CA GLY A 9 2.25 7.12 12.26
C GLY A 9 2.99 8.46 12.36
N LEU A 10 2.36 9.50 11.81
CA LEU A 10 2.59 10.95 11.97
C LEU A 10 2.48 11.54 13.39
N GLY A 11 1.77 10.89 14.33
CA GLY A 11 1.31 11.51 15.58
C GLY A 11 2.24 11.37 16.79
N THR A 12 2.04 12.20 17.82
CA THR A 12 2.63 12.06 19.17
C THR A 12 1.57 12.49 20.19
N PRO A 13 0.92 11.55 20.91
CA PRO A 13 1.10 10.10 20.87
C PRO A 13 0.68 9.45 19.54
N SER A 14 1.08 8.19 19.30
CA SER A 14 0.77 7.44 18.07
C SER A 14 0.19 6.06 18.39
N ALA A 15 -1.10 5.86 18.12
CA ALA A 15 -1.74 4.54 18.20
C ALA A 15 -1.07 3.51 17.27
N THR A 16 -0.62 3.95 16.10
CA THR A 16 0.13 3.11 15.13
C THR A 16 1.45 2.61 15.73
N LYS A 17 2.14 3.46 16.49
CA LYS A 17 3.35 3.07 17.23
C LYS A 17 3.02 2.04 18.31
N ILE A 18 1.94 2.25 19.07
CA ILE A 18 1.50 1.31 20.12
C ILE A 18 1.22 -0.06 19.51
N LEU A 19 0.47 -0.13 18.41
CA LEU A 19 0.19 -1.38 17.72
C LEU A 19 1.48 -2.07 17.22
N ALA A 20 2.39 -1.32 16.60
CA ALA A 20 3.67 -1.87 16.14
C ALA A 20 4.49 -2.45 17.30
N THR A 21 4.55 -1.74 18.43
CA THR A 21 5.22 -2.22 19.64
C THR A 21 4.57 -3.48 20.19
N GLN A 22 3.25 -3.55 20.31
CA GLN A 22 2.56 -4.76 20.78
C GLN A 22 2.82 -5.98 19.88
N ILE A 23 2.92 -5.79 18.56
CA ILE A 23 3.29 -6.85 17.62
C ILE A 23 4.73 -7.33 17.88
N LEU A 24 5.68 -6.40 18.03
CA LEU A 24 7.09 -6.73 18.33
C LEU A 24 7.25 -7.42 19.69
N ASP A 25 6.48 -7.00 20.70
CA ASP A 25 6.48 -7.62 22.02
C ASP A 25 5.95 -9.06 21.95
N SER A 26 4.87 -9.31 21.21
CA SER A 26 4.35 -10.67 20.99
C SER A 26 5.34 -11.54 20.22
N LEU A 27 6.00 -11.00 19.19
CA LEU A 27 7.07 -11.71 18.47
C LEU A 27 8.23 -12.09 19.39
N SER A 28 8.69 -11.15 20.20
CA SER A 28 9.81 -11.37 21.14
C SER A 28 9.46 -12.41 22.20
N ARG A 29 8.24 -12.33 22.76
CA ARG A 29 7.72 -13.31 23.71
C ARG A 29 7.68 -14.72 23.10
N GLN A 30 7.06 -14.88 21.93
CA GLN A 30 6.93 -16.17 21.27
C GLN A 30 8.27 -16.74 20.77
N ALA A 31 9.20 -15.87 20.37
CA ALA A 31 10.56 -16.29 20.01
C ALA A 31 11.32 -16.81 21.24
N GLY A 32 11.22 -16.11 22.38
CA GLY A 32 11.80 -16.55 23.65
C GLY A 32 11.26 -17.90 24.13
N GLU A 33 9.95 -18.11 24.03
CA GLU A 33 9.29 -19.40 24.33
C GLU A 33 9.82 -20.56 23.47
N LYS A 34 10.31 -20.26 22.26
CA LYS A 34 10.89 -21.22 21.32
C LYS A 34 12.42 -21.28 21.34
N GLY A 35 13.08 -20.52 22.22
CA GLY A 35 14.54 -20.44 22.29
C GLY A 35 15.21 -19.78 21.07
N ILE A 36 14.49 -18.94 20.34
CA ILE A 36 14.98 -18.26 19.13
C ILE A 36 15.55 -16.90 19.51
N ALA A 37 16.79 -16.64 19.13
CA ALA A 37 17.39 -15.32 19.23
C ALA A 37 16.76 -14.37 18.18
N LEU A 38 15.91 -13.46 18.63
CA LEU A 38 15.22 -12.47 17.81
C LEU A 38 15.66 -11.05 18.17
N GLU A 39 16.18 -10.32 17.18
CA GLU A 39 16.41 -8.88 17.25
C GLU A 39 15.22 -8.16 16.60
N THR A 40 14.70 -7.12 17.26
CA THR A 40 13.60 -6.30 16.72
C THR A 40 14.00 -4.83 16.69
N GLU A 41 13.71 -4.15 15.60
CA GLU A 41 13.97 -2.71 15.43
C GLU A 41 12.70 -2.00 14.95
N LEU A 42 12.35 -0.87 15.58
CA LEU A 42 11.19 -0.06 15.22
C LEU A 42 11.61 1.27 14.58
N VAL A 43 11.39 1.40 13.28
CA VAL A 43 11.64 2.62 12.53
C VAL A 43 10.38 3.49 12.49
N ASN A 44 10.52 4.74 12.93
CA ASN A 44 9.43 5.71 12.92
C ASN A 44 9.56 6.63 11.70
N LEU A 45 8.63 6.52 10.74
CA LEU A 45 8.68 7.33 9.52
C LEU A 45 8.58 8.83 9.78
N ARG A 46 7.99 9.24 10.92
CA ARG A 46 8.05 10.62 11.41
C ARG A 46 9.47 11.19 11.38
N ASN A 47 10.47 10.41 11.78
CA ASN A 47 11.86 10.85 11.91
C ASN A 47 12.55 10.95 10.54
N LEU A 48 12.02 10.25 9.53
CA LEU A 48 12.55 10.23 8.16
C LEU A 48 11.74 11.11 7.21
N ALA A 49 10.65 11.74 7.67
CA ALA A 49 9.69 12.43 6.82
C ALA A 49 10.32 13.46 5.88
N THR A 50 11.21 14.30 6.42
CA THR A 50 11.94 15.30 5.64
C THR A 50 12.89 14.64 4.63
N ALA A 51 13.65 13.63 5.06
CA ALA A 51 14.59 12.91 4.19
C ALA A 51 13.87 12.21 3.02
N VAL A 52 12.80 11.45 3.32
CA VAL A 52 11.96 10.79 2.31
C VAL A 52 11.38 11.80 1.30
N THR A 53 10.93 12.96 1.79
CA THR A 53 10.42 14.04 0.92
C THR A 53 11.53 14.60 0.04
N ASN A 54 12.71 14.86 0.59
CA ASN A 54 13.85 15.39 -0.17
C ASN A 54 14.30 14.42 -1.26
N VAL A 55 14.34 13.11 -0.98
CA VAL A 55 14.66 12.08 -1.99
C VAL A 55 13.66 12.15 -3.15
N HIS A 56 12.36 12.30 -2.89
CA HIS A 56 11.36 12.44 -3.96
C HIS A 56 11.47 13.73 -4.76
N LEU A 57 11.80 14.85 -4.10
CA LEU A 57 11.89 16.15 -4.76
C LEU A 57 13.15 16.27 -5.62
N THR A 58 14.27 15.70 -5.16
CA THR A 58 15.59 15.90 -5.77
C THR A 58 16.07 14.70 -6.58
N GLY A 59 15.54 13.51 -6.31
CA GLY A 59 16.07 12.24 -6.83
C GLY A 59 17.43 11.85 -6.25
N LEU A 60 17.96 12.60 -5.28
CA LEU A 60 19.25 12.32 -4.65
C LEU A 60 19.07 11.38 -3.45
N PRO A 61 19.96 10.39 -3.29
CA PRO A 61 19.89 9.46 -2.16
C PRO A 61 20.18 10.16 -0.83
N ASP A 62 19.55 9.70 0.24
CA ASP A 62 19.77 10.13 1.62
C ASP A 62 20.29 8.97 2.45
N SER A 63 21.35 9.17 3.23
CA SER A 63 22.03 8.10 3.96
C SER A 63 21.18 7.49 5.07
N GLN A 64 20.28 8.25 5.71
CA GLN A 64 19.38 7.71 6.73
C GLN A 64 18.30 6.85 6.10
N VAL A 65 17.78 7.27 4.96
CA VAL A 65 16.80 6.49 4.19
C VAL A 65 17.45 5.20 3.68
N GLU A 66 18.61 5.28 3.05
CA GLU A 66 19.32 4.09 2.55
C GLU A 66 19.71 3.10 3.65
N ALA A 67 20.07 3.59 4.84
CA ALA A 67 20.33 2.72 5.98
C ALA A 67 19.10 1.88 6.35
N VAL A 68 17.92 2.50 6.39
CA VAL A 68 16.66 1.79 6.69
C VAL A 68 16.26 0.86 5.54
N LEU A 69 16.44 1.26 4.28
CA LEU A 69 16.17 0.38 3.14
C LEU A 69 17.07 -0.85 3.16
N SER A 70 18.35 -0.68 3.49
CA SER A 70 19.31 -1.78 3.64
C SER A 70 18.96 -2.71 4.79
N GLN A 71 18.48 -2.16 5.91
CA GLN A 71 17.97 -2.96 7.03
C GLN A 71 16.73 -3.78 6.65
N LEU A 72 15.81 -3.20 5.88
CA LEU A 72 14.62 -3.92 5.40
C LEU A 72 14.98 -5.07 4.47
N GLU A 73 15.92 -4.83 3.55
CA GLU A 73 16.41 -5.84 2.61
C GLU A 73 17.13 -7.00 3.33
N ALA A 74 17.83 -6.72 4.42
CA ALA A 74 18.52 -7.72 5.23
C ALA A 74 17.64 -8.39 6.31
N ALA A 75 16.36 -8.01 6.43
CA ALA A 75 15.49 -8.50 7.49
C ALA A 75 14.95 -9.91 7.17
N ASP A 76 14.92 -10.79 8.18
CA ASP A 76 14.28 -12.10 8.07
C ASP A 76 12.74 -11.98 8.02
N GLY A 77 12.20 -10.89 8.59
CA GLY A 77 10.78 -10.56 8.56
C GLY A 77 10.53 -9.07 8.75
N VAL A 78 9.42 -8.59 8.23
CA VAL A 78 9.07 -7.16 8.28
C VAL A 78 7.66 -6.98 8.83
N VAL A 79 7.48 -5.95 9.66
CA VAL A 79 6.18 -5.51 10.16
C VAL A 79 5.89 -4.14 9.58
N MET A 80 4.83 -4.00 8.79
CA MET A 80 4.41 -2.72 8.22
C MET A 80 3.17 -2.24 8.96
N VAL A 81 3.18 -1.05 9.55
CA VAL A 81 2.01 -0.51 10.26
C VAL A 81 1.73 0.93 9.82
N SER A 82 0.48 1.23 9.43
CA SER A 82 0.09 2.56 8.97
C SER A 82 -1.25 3.00 9.58
N PRO A 83 -1.43 4.29 9.93
CA PRO A 83 -2.76 4.79 10.24
C PRO A 83 -3.62 4.89 8.98
N VAL A 84 -4.93 4.74 9.14
CA VAL A 84 -5.90 4.97 8.06
C VAL A 84 -6.13 6.46 7.89
N TYR A 85 -5.80 6.99 6.71
CA TYR A 85 -6.19 8.33 6.26
C TYR A 85 -6.91 8.22 4.91
N ALA A 86 -8.06 8.91 4.78
CA ALA A 86 -8.90 8.90 3.57
C ALA A 86 -9.22 7.48 3.05
N GLY A 87 -9.45 6.52 3.96
CA GLY A 87 -9.78 5.13 3.62
C GLY A 87 -8.59 4.26 3.19
N SER A 88 -7.37 4.78 3.20
CA SER A 88 -6.14 4.05 2.83
C SER A 88 -5.03 4.26 3.87
N TYR A 89 -3.85 3.70 3.61
CA TYR A 89 -2.63 3.99 4.37
C TYR A 89 -2.25 5.48 4.28
N ALA A 90 -1.46 5.96 5.25
CA ALA A 90 -0.96 7.32 5.25
C ALA A 90 -0.09 7.64 4.01
N GLY A 91 -0.18 8.88 3.51
CA GLY A 91 0.63 9.34 2.38
C GLY A 91 2.14 9.22 2.64
N MET A 92 2.61 9.57 3.84
CA MET A 92 4.03 9.41 4.20
C MET A 92 4.48 7.94 4.20
N PHE A 93 3.60 7.02 4.62
CA PHE A 93 3.86 5.59 4.50
C PHE A 93 4.04 5.21 3.04
N LYS A 94 3.12 5.63 2.15
CA LYS A 94 3.23 5.34 0.72
C LYS A 94 4.48 5.94 0.08
N MET A 95 4.81 7.20 0.41
CA MET A 95 6.04 7.84 -0.07
C MET A 95 7.27 7.01 0.33
N PHE A 96 7.38 6.56 1.58
CA PHE A 96 8.48 5.68 1.96
C PHE A 96 8.48 4.37 1.16
N MET A 97 7.32 3.73 1.00
CA MET A 97 7.20 2.48 0.24
C MET A 97 7.60 2.62 -1.24
N ASP A 98 7.43 3.82 -1.83
CA ASP A 98 7.87 4.10 -3.21
C ASP A 98 9.40 4.11 -3.36
N LEU A 99 10.15 4.27 -2.26
CA LEU A 99 11.62 4.18 -2.25
C LEU A 99 12.15 2.76 -2.04
N VAL A 100 11.32 1.84 -1.52
CA VAL A 100 11.74 0.45 -1.27
C VAL A 100 12.09 -0.25 -2.58
N GLY A 101 11.38 0.05 -3.66
CA GLY A 101 11.60 -0.59 -4.95
C GLY A 101 11.09 -2.04 -4.99
N ASN A 102 10.94 -2.57 -6.21
CA ASN A 102 10.11 -3.76 -6.45
C ASN A 102 10.70 -5.10 -5.95
N GLU A 103 12.00 -5.15 -5.65
CA GLU A 103 12.68 -6.42 -5.35
C GLU A 103 13.23 -6.50 -3.91
N ARG A 104 13.31 -5.39 -3.16
CA ARG A 104 13.92 -5.40 -1.81
C ARG A 104 13.15 -6.20 -0.77
N LEU A 105 11.86 -6.46 -1.00
CA LEU A 105 11.01 -7.28 -0.13
C LEU A 105 10.57 -8.59 -0.81
N ALA A 106 11.17 -8.96 -1.95
CA ALA A 106 10.76 -10.13 -2.69
C ALA A 106 10.95 -11.41 -1.86
N GLY A 107 9.85 -12.12 -1.61
CA GLY A 107 9.83 -13.32 -0.78
C GLY A 107 9.92 -13.07 0.73
N THR A 108 10.19 -11.84 1.18
CA THR A 108 10.30 -11.50 2.60
C THR A 108 8.96 -11.70 3.30
N PRO A 109 8.89 -12.46 4.40
CA PRO A 109 7.69 -12.56 5.24
C PRO A 109 7.30 -11.18 5.80
N VAL A 110 6.09 -10.72 5.50
CA VAL A 110 5.58 -9.40 5.93
C VAL A 110 4.27 -9.50 6.69
N LEU A 111 4.24 -8.98 7.91
CA LEU A 111 3.01 -8.80 8.68
C LEU A 111 2.50 -7.37 8.48
N ILE A 112 1.24 -7.25 8.08
CA ILE A 112 0.59 -5.95 7.84
C ILE A 112 -0.32 -5.56 9.01
N GLY A 113 -0.21 -4.31 9.43
CA GLY A 113 -1.00 -3.72 10.51
C GLY A 113 -1.57 -2.35 10.14
N ALA A 114 -2.71 -2.00 10.72
CA ALA A 114 -3.28 -0.68 10.56
C ALA A 114 -4.05 -0.21 11.80
N THR A 115 -4.13 1.10 11.97
CA THR A 115 -4.92 1.74 13.03
C THR A 115 -5.94 2.71 12.46
N GLY A 116 -7.13 2.80 13.04
CA GLY A 116 -8.14 3.76 12.60
C GLY A 116 -9.10 4.19 13.71
N GLY A 117 -9.90 5.23 13.45
CA GLY A 117 -10.88 5.72 14.44
C GLY A 117 -12.01 4.73 14.73
N SER A 118 -12.29 3.79 13.81
CA SER A 118 -13.28 2.72 13.98
C SER A 118 -12.94 1.53 13.08
N GLY A 119 -13.56 0.37 13.32
CA GLY A 119 -13.42 -0.84 12.51
C GLY A 119 -13.93 -0.75 11.06
N ARG A 120 -14.61 0.35 10.69
CA ARG A 120 -15.22 0.54 9.35
C ARG A 120 -14.21 0.53 8.20
N HIS A 121 -12.94 0.82 8.48
CA HIS A 121 -11.86 0.82 7.48
C HIS A 121 -10.91 -0.37 7.62
N SER A 122 -11.31 -1.43 8.32
CA SER A 122 -10.48 -2.62 8.53
C SER A 122 -10.06 -3.29 7.22
N LEU A 123 -10.93 -3.28 6.21
CA LEU A 123 -10.64 -3.81 4.87
C LEU A 123 -9.56 -3.03 4.10
N MET A 124 -9.06 -1.90 4.61
CA MET A 124 -7.87 -1.23 4.06
C MET A 124 -6.67 -2.18 4.00
N LEU A 125 -6.56 -3.11 4.97
CA LEU A 125 -5.51 -4.13 4.96
C LEU A 125 -5.54 -4.97 3.68
N ASP A 126 -6.72 -5.43 3.25
CA ASP A 126 -6.83 -6.35 2.11
C ASP A 126 -7.04 -5.64 0.77
N HIS A 127 -7.56 -4.41 0.76
CA HIS A 127 -7.81 -3.66 -0.48
C HIS A 127 -6.76 -2.60 -0.83
N ALA A 128 -5.89 -2.21 0.10
CA ALA A 128 -4.82 -1.25 -0.17
C ALA A 128 -3.45 -1.80 0.21
N MET A 129 -3.30 -2.27 1.45
CA MET A 129 -1.99 -2.64 1.99
C MET A 129 -1.47 -3.96 1.43
N ARG A 130 -2.29 -5.00 1.35
CA ARG A 130 -1.92 -6.29 0.77
C ARG A 130 -1.61 -6.20 -0.74
N PRO A 131 -2.39 -5.47 -1.57
CA PRO A 131 -1.99 -5.21 -2.96
C PRO A 131 -0.65 -4.48 -3.08
N LEU A 132 -0.37 -3.51 -2.21
CA LEU A 132 0.93 -2.83 -2.17
C LEU A 132 2.05 -3.82 -1.87
N MET A 133 1.93 -4.64 -0.82
CA MET A 133 2.92 -5.66 -0.51
C MET A 133 3.10 -6.68 -1.66
N SER A 134 2.00 -7.08 -2.30
CA SER A 134 2.05 -7.99 -3.44
C SER A 134 2.79 -7.40 -4.64
N SER A 135 2.68 -6.09 -4.89
CA SER A 135 3.45 -5.41 -5.95
C SER A 135 4.96 -5.42 -5.69
N LEU A 136 5.36 -5.46 -4.42
CA LEU A 136 6.75 -5.58 -3.96
C LEU A 136 7.20 -7.05 -3.82
N ARG A 137 6.36 -8.00 -4.28
CA ARG A 137 6.61 -9.45 -4.21
C ARG A 137 6.82 -9.98 -2.79
N ALA A 138 6.36 -9.25 -1.79
CA ALA A 138 6.44 -9.63 -0.39
C ALA A 138 5.52 -10.81 -0.06
N PHE A 139 6.00 -11.72 0.78
CA PHE A 139 5.20 -12.84 1.29
C PHE A 139 4.35 -12.38 2.48
N THR A 140 3.17 -11.82 2.18
CA THR A 140 2.33 -11.18 3.19
C THR A 140 1.57 -12.22 4.03
N MET A 141 1.67 -12.13 5.36
CA MET A 141 0.95 -13.01 6.29
C MET A 141 -0.56 -12.96 6.07
N PRO A 142 -1.27 -14.10 6.19
CA PRO A 142 -2.71 -14.13 5.98
C PRO A 142 -3.43 -13.28 7.03
N THR A 143 -3.04 -13.37 8.30
CA THR A 143 -3.62 -12.54 9.35
C THR A 143 -2.93 -11.16 9.39
N GLY A 144 -3.60 -10.14 8.85
CA GLY A 144 -3.28 -8.74 9.13
C GLY A 144 -3.87 -8.31 10.48
N VAL A 145 -3.39 -7.22 11.09
CA VAL A 145 -3.89 -6.71 12.38
C VAL A 145 -4.48 -5.31 12.22
N PHE A 146 -5.76 -5.13 12.54
CA PHE A 146 -6.38 -3.81 12.57
C PHE A 146 -6.75 -3.47 14.02
N ALA A 147 -6.38 -2.28 14.48
CA ALA A 147 -6.78 -1.76 15.78
C ALA A 147 -7.59 -0.46 15.62
N ALA A 148 -8.85 -0.50 16.06
CA ALA A 148 -9.65 0.69 16.26
C ALA A 148 -9.24 1.38 17.57
N THR A 149 -9.51 2.68 17.70
CA THR A 149 -9.19 3.45 18.92
C THR A 149 -9.74 2.82 20.21
N ASN A 150 -10.94 2.22 20.14
CA ASN A 150 -11.57 1.59 21.30
C ASN A 150 -10.87 0.30 21.75
N ASP A 151 -10.12 -0.34 20.86
CA ASP A 151 -9.48 -1.64 21.13
C ASP A 151 -8.28 -1.52 22.08
N PHE A 152 -7.72 -0.31 22.26
CA PHE A 152 -6.58 -0.07 23.15
C PHE A 152 -6.96 0.01 24.64
N GLY A 153 -8.25 0.18 24.95
CA GLY A 153 -8.75 0.33 26.33
C GLY A 153 -9.64 -0.82 26.81
N ASP A 154 -9.98 -1.76 25.93
CA ASP A 154 -10.92 -2.84 26.25
C ASP A 154 -10.18 -4.06 26.83
N THR A 155 -10.22 -4.19 28.16
CA THR A 155 -9.61 -5.29 28.92
C THR A 155 -10.49 -6.53 29.00
N GLU A 156 -11.78 -6.44 28.67
CA GLU A 156 -12.75 -7.50 28.99
C GLU A 156 -12.61 -8.71 28.06
N GLN A 157 -12.15 -8.53 26.81
CA GLN A 157 -11.86 -9.64 25.90
C GLN A 157 -10.71 -9.25 24.96
N ASN A 158 -9.49 -9.71 25.26
CA ASN A 158 -8.24 -9.42 24.55
C ASN A 158 -8.21 -9.97 23.09
N GLU A 159 -9.21 -9.67 22.26
CA GLU A 159 -9.34 -10.11 20.87
C GLU A 159 -8.22 -9.52 20.02
N LEU A 160 -7.91 -8.23 20.21
CA LEU A 160 -6.75 -7.59 19.56
C LEU A 160 -5.45 -8.33 19.92
N GLY A 161 -5.20 -8.62 21.21
CA GLY A 161 -4.01 -9.36 21.61
C GLY A 161 -3.97 -10.79 21.07
N ARG A 162 -5.10 -11.52 21.05
CA ARG A 162 -5.17 -12.85 20.41
C ARG A 162 -4.85 -12.77 18.92
N ARG A 163 -5.37 -11.76 18.21
CA ARG A 163 -5.10 -11.56 16.78
C ARG A 163 -3.63 -11.18 16.54
N ILE A 164 -3.05 -10.35 17.40
CA ILE A 164 -1.63 -10.04 17.40
C ILE A 164 -0.82 -11.32 17.61
N ASP A 165 -1.17 -12.16 18.58
CA ASP A 165 -0.47 -13.40 18.86
C ASP A 165 -0.51 -14.38 17.68
N VAL A 166 -1.68 -14.54 17.04
CA VAL A 166 -1.83 -15.36 15.83
C VAL A 166 -0.97 -14.82 14.70
N ALA A 167 -1.02 -13.51 14.43
CA ALA A 167 -0.26 -12.89 13.35
C ALA A 167 1.26 -12.96 13.59
N ALA A 168 1.71 -12.67 14.81
CA ALA A 168 3.10 -12.78 15.22
C ALA A 168 3.60 -14.23 15.12
N GLY A 169 2.79 -15.20 15.52
CA GLY A 169 3.12 -16.63 15.40
C GLY A 169 3.27 -17.08 13.95
N GLN A 170 2.39 -16.60 13.06
CA GLN A 170 2.50 -16.84 11.62
C GLN A 170 3.78 -16.24 11.04
N LEU A 171 4.10 -14.99 11.38
CA LEU A 171 5.30 -14.34 10.90
C LEU A 171 6.55 -15.10 11.38
N LEU A 172 6.66 -15.36 12.68
CA LEU A 172 7.79 -16.08 13.28
C LEU A 172 7.97 -17.48 12.66
N HIS A 173 6.87 -18.19 12.41
CA HIS A 173 6.93 -19.49 11.74
C HIS A 173 7.46 -19.38 10.31
N ASN A 174 6.97 -18.43 9.52
CA ASN A 174 7.39 -18.28 8.12
C ASN A 174 8.82 -17.76 7.99
N MET A 175 9.29 -16.92 8.92
CA MET A 175 10.69 -16.51 8.95
C MET A 175 11.63 -17.73 9.15
N GLN A 176 11.21 -18.75 9.90
CA GLN A 176 12.01 -19.97 10.08
C GLN A 176 12.03 -20.84 8.83
N LEU A 177 10.94 -20.84 8.05
CA LEU A 177 10.86 -21.54 6.76
C LEU A 177 11.63 -20.80 5.65
N ALA A 178 11.71 -19.47 5.73
CA ALA A 178 12.39 -18.62 4.77
C ALA A 178 13.93 -18.61 4.93
N ALA A 179 14.46 -19.09 6.07
CA ALA A 179 15.90 -19.21 6.31
C ALA A 179 16.59 -19.96 5.15
N PRO A 180 17.79 -19.49 4.76
CA PRO A 180 18.10 -19.07 3.40
C PRO A 180 17.82 -20.18 2.39
N SER A 181 16.62 -20.13 1.81
CA SER A 181 16.40 -20.75 0.51
C SER A 181 16.77 -19.70 -0.55
N ASN A 182 17.57 -20.12 -1.52
CA ASN A 182 18.20 -19.37 -2.61
C ASN A 182 17.22 -18.63 -3.57
N LEU A 183 16.10 -18.10 -3.07
CA LEU A 183 15.13 -17.32 -3.83
C LEU A 183 15.74 -15.99 -4.28
N GLY A 184 16.67 -15.43 -3.50
CA GLY A 184 17.50 -14.29 -3.91
C GLY A 184 18.42 -14.62 -5.10
N GLU A 185 19.01 -15.82 -5.17
CA GLU A 185 19.81 -16.25 -6.32
C GLU A 185 18.96 -16.54 -7.57
N ALA A 186 17.73 -17.05 -7.39
CA ALA A 186 16.78 -17.26 -8.49
C ALA A 186 16.24 -15.94 -9.06
N ALA A 187 16.12 -14.89 -8.24
CA ALA A 187 15.78 -13.54 -8.67
C ALA A 187 16.99 -12.80 -9.25
N ALA A 188 18.19 -12.96 -8.67
CA ALA A 188 19.43 -12.36 -9.15
C ALA A 188 19.96 -12.98 -10.45
N SER A 189 19.50 -14.19 -10.82
CA SER A 189 19.90 -14.88 -12.05
C SER A 189 19.01 -14.60 -13.28
N LYS A 190 18.10 -13.61 -13.24
CA LYS A 190 17.31 -13.23 -14.43
C LYS A 190 17.41 -11.75 -14.76
N GLU A 191 18.24 -11.52 -15.79
CA GLU A 191 18.31 -10.34 -16.65
C GLU A 191 18.56 -9.01 -15.93
N SER A 192 19.80 -8.53 -16.05
CA SER A 192 20.03 -7.11 -16.24
C SER A 192 19.23 -6.65 -17.45
N ARG A 193 17.96 -6.31 -17.24
CA ARG A 193 17.28 -5.41 -18.14
C ARG A 193 18.10 -4.14 -18.08
N GLY A 194 18.80 -3.86 -19.19
CA GLY A 194 19.54 -2.63 -19.37
C GLY A 194 18.69 -1.42 -18.99
N PRO A 195 19.30 -0.23 -18.81
CA PRO A 195 18.62 0.95 -18.29
C PRO A 195 17.26 1.08 -18.94
N VAL A 196 16.20 1.08 -18.13
CA VAL A 196 14.83 1.32 -18.61
C VAL A 196 14.94 2.59 -19.42
N GLY A 197 14.73 2.47 -20.74
CA GLY A 197 14.74 3.63 -21.62
C GLY A 197 13.80 4.71 -21.04
N PRO A 198 14.06 5.99 -21.30
CA PRO A 198 13.22 7.06 -20.76
C PRO A 198 11.76 6.71 -20.97
N MET A 199 10.94 6.88 -19.92
CA MET A 199 9.52 6.56 -19.98
C MET A 199 8.94 7.16 -21.28
N PRO A 200 8.28 6.36 -22.11
CA PRO A 200 7.65 6.89 -23.30
C PRO A 200 6.70 8.01 -22.89
N SER A 201 6.74 9.12 -23.63
CA SER A 201 5.86 10.25 -23.36
C SER A 201 4.39 9.79 -23.29
N THR A 202 3.55 10.50 -22.54
CA THR A 202 2.09 10.23 -22.46
C THR A 202 1.47 10.03 -23.84
N ARG A 203 1.99 10.74 -24.84
CA ARG A 203 1.62 10.61 -26.27
C ARG A 203 1.97 9.25 -26.87
N GLN A 204 3.16 8.70 -26.60
CA GLN A 204 3.58 7.38 -27.09
C GLN A 204 2.83 6.24 -26.39
N MET A 205 2.53 6.37 -25.10
CA MET A 205 1.72 5.38 -24.37
C MET A 205 0.30 5.28 -24.94
N TRP A 206 -0.27 6.38 -25.43
CA TRP A 206 -1.63 6.44 -25.96
C TRP A 206 -1.76 6.07 -27.45
N GLN A 207 -0.67 6.04 -28.22
CA GLN A 207 -0.71 5.63 -29.63
C GLN A 207 -0.94 4.11 -29.80
N GLY A 208 -0.63 3.30 -28.78
CA GLY A 208 -0.81 1.84 -28.81
C GLY A 208 -2.19 1.34 -28.38
N SER A 209 -3.04 2.20 -27.81
CA SER A 209 -4.32 1.79 -27.21
C SER A 209 -5.50 1.74 -28.20
N GLY A 210 -5.26 1.94 -29.50
CA GLY A 210 -6.32 1.92 -30.53
C GLY A 210 -7.32 3.07 -30.42
N VAL A 211 -7.09 4.05 -29.53
CA VAL A 211 -7.87 5.28 -29.43
C VAL A 211 -7.33 6.26 -30.48
N PRO A 212 -8.16 6.79 -31.41
CA PRO A 212 -7.68 7.72 -32.43
C PRO A 212 -7.22 9.05 -31.81
N VAL A 213 -5.91 9.23 -31.64
CA VAL A 213 -5.26 10.47 -31.14
C VAL A 213 -5.04 11.49 -32.27
N GLN A 214 -6.00 11.65 -33.19
CA GLN A 214 -5.85 12.58 -34.31
C GLN A 214 -6.16 14.05 -33.96
N HIS A 215 -6.63 14.36 -32.75
CA HIS A 215 -7.06 15.73 -32.40
C HIS A 215 -6.20 16.48 -31.35
N LEU A 216 -5.24 15.83 -30.70
CA LEU A 216 -4.48 16.45 -29.59
C LEU A 216 -3.24 17.24 -30.02
N ALA A 217 -2.87 17.23 -31.30
CA ALA A 217 -1.67 17.94 -31.79
C ALA A 217 -1.94 19.36 -32.34
N ALA A 218 -3.21 19.76 -32.47
CA ALA A 218 -3.59 20.98 -33.19
C ALA A 218 -4.00 22.16 -32.30
N HIS A 219 -4.02 21.99 -30.97
CA HIS A 219 -4.54 22.99 -30.04
C HIS A 219 -3.53 23.29 -28.93
N SER A 220 -3.37 24.56 -28.61
CA SER A 220 -2.59 25.02 -27.47
C SER A 220 -3.20 24.49 -26.14
N PRO A 221 -2.41 24.39 -25.06
CA PRO A 221 -2.91 23.96 -23.76
C PRO A 221 -4.09 24.81 -23.25
N GLU A 222 -4.10 26.10 -23.56
CA GLU A 222 -5.20 27.02 -23.21
C GLU A 222 -6.48 26.72 -23.99
N GLU A 223 -6.38 26.40 -25.28
CA GLU A 223 -7.53 25.97 -26.10
C GLU A 223 -8.10 24.64 -25.62
N LEU A 224 -7.24 23.69 -25.24
CA LEU A 224 -7.68 22.41 -24.65
C LEU A 224 -8.39 22.62 -23.30
N LEU A 225 -7.90 23.53 -22.46
CA LEU A 225 -8.55 23.91 -21.20
C LEU A 225 -9.90 24.58 -21.44
N ALA A 226 -9.99 25.52 -22.38
CA ALA A 226 -11.25 26.18 -22.75
C ALA A 226 -12.25 25.18 -23.33
N GLN A 227 -11.80 24.26 -24.18
CA GLN A 227 -12.61 23.17 -24.74
C GLN A 227 -13.13 22.25 -23.63
N THR A 228 -12.25 21.86 -22.70
CA THR A 228 -12.60 20.96 -21.58
C THR A 228 -13.60 21.64 -20.63
N GLN A 229 -13.45 22.94 -20.36
CA GLN A 229 -14.40 23.70 -19.55
C GLN A 229 -15.75 23.87 -20.26
N SER A 230 -15.74 24.13 -21.57
CA SER A 230 -16.96 24.18 -22.39
C SER A 230 -17.68 22.82 -22.43
N ASP A 231 -16.94 21.73 -22.61
CA ASP A 231 -17.47 20.36 -22.60
C ASP A 231 -18.02 19.97 -21.23
N HIS A 232 -17.35 20.39 -20.14
CA HIS A 232 -17.84 20.16 -18.79
C HIS A 232 -19.13 20.94 -18.52
N GLN A 233 -19.29 22.16 -19.05
CA GLN A 233 -20.55 22.90 -18.94
C GLN A 233 -21.66 22.26 -19.78
N ARG A 234 -21.39 21.89 -21.03
CA ARG A 234 -22.36 21.24 -21.94
C ARG A 234 -22.84 19.88 -21.42
N ASN A 235 -21.95 19.14 -20.77
CA ASN A 235 -22.18 17.76 -20.33
C ASN A 235 -22.42 17.62 -18.83
N ARG A 236 -22.70 18.72 -18.13
CA ARG A 236 -23.00 18.70 -16.70
C ARG A 236 -24.25 17.86 -16.44
N GLY A 237 -24.13 16.88 -15.55
CA GLY A 237 -25.22 15.92 -15.25
C GLY A 237 -25.38 14.78 -16.25
N GLN A 238 -24.44 14.59 -17.19
CA GLN A 238 -24.47 13.47 -18.14
C GLN A 238 -23.38 12.43 -17.86
N ILE A 239 -23.74 11.15 -17.89
CA ILE A 239 -22.83 10.02 -17.68
C ILE A 239 -22.42 9.43 -19.04
N PRO A 240 -21.12 9.30 -19.34
CA PRO A 240 -20.68 8.64 -20.56
C PRO A 240 -20.95 7.13 -20.50
N TYR A 241 -21.38 6.54 -21.60
CA TYR A 241 -21.53 5.09 -21.74
C TYR A 241 -20.97 4.62 -23.08
N LEU A 242 -20.64 3.34 -23.12
CA LEU A 242 -20.25 2.63 -24.33
C LEU A 242 -21.26 1.50 -24.53
N ASN A 243 -21.99 1.55 -25.65
CA ASN A 243 -22.94 0.51 -26.01
C ASN A 243 -22.18 -0.75 -26.44
N THR A 244 -22.83 -1.91 -26.34
CA THR A 244 -22.27 -3.22 -26.71
C THR A 244 -21.89 -3.31 -28.19
N ASN A 245 -22.48 -2.47 -29.04
CA ASN A 245 -22.14 -2.33 -30.44
C ASN A 245 -20.93 -1.39 -30.70
N GLY A 246 -20.22 -0.96 -29.66
CA GLY A 246 -19.05 -0.07 -29.75
C GLY A 246 -19.39 1.42 -29.91
N ALA A 247 -20.67 1.79 -29.98
CA ALA A 247 -21.11 3.17 -30.06
C ALA A 247 -21.03 3.85 -28.69
N SER A 248 -20.33 4.98 -28.60
CA SER A 248 -20.28 5.80 -27.38
C SER A 248 -21.39 6.85 -27.36
N GLY A 249 -21.89 7.18 -26.17
CA GLY A 249 -22.92 8.20 -25.98
C GLY A 249 -22.86 8.79 -24.57
N ARG A 250 -23.78 9.72 -24.27
CA ARG A 250 -23.96 10.28 -22.92
C ARG A 250 -25.42 10.20 -22.51
N LEU A 251 -25.68 9.75 -21.29
CA LEU A 251 -27.02 9.67 -20.70
C LEU A 251 -27.21 10.82 -19.71
N ARG A 252 -28.37 11.47 -19.75
CA ARG A 252 -28.86 12.32 -18.66
C ARG A 252 -29.83 11.47 -17.85
N PRO A 253 -29.42 10.87 -16.73
CA PRO A 253 -30.36 10.13 -15.90
C PRO A 253 -31.37 11.11 -15.30
N GLU A 254 -32.66 10.93 -15.60
CA GLU A 254 -33.74 11.60 -14.87
C GLU A 254 -33.97 10.86 -13.55
N VAL A 255 -34.54 11.55 -12.55
CA VAL A 255 -34.77 10.97 -11.21
C VAL A 255 -35.70 9.74 -11.28
N ASP A 256 -36.54 9.67 -12.31
CA ASP A 256 -37.49 8.58 -12.56
C ASP A 256 -36.88 7.39 -13.35
N ASP A 257 -35.65 7.51 -13.87
CA ASP A 257 -34.95 6.42 -14.58
C ASP A 257 -34.32 5.38 -13.63
N PHE A 258 -34.32 5.66 -12.32
CA PHE A 258 -33.80 4.75 -11.31
C PHE A 258 -34.83 3.69 -10.93
N VAL A 259 -34.69 2.49 -11.50
CA VAL A 259 -35.41 1.31 -11.02
C VAL A 259 -34.97 0.99 -9.58
N PRO A 260 -35.86 1.01 -8.58
CA PRO A 260 -35.51 0.70 -7.20
C PRO A 260 -34.93 -0.72 -7.10
N MET A 261 -33.88 -0.88 -6.29
CA MET A 261 -33.15 -2.14 -6.16
C MET A 261 -34.04 -3.34 -5.77
N GLY A 262 -35.18 -3.11 -5.10
CA GLY A 262 -36.18 -4.16 -4.83
C GLY A 262 -36.78 -4.78 -6.10
N GLN A 263 -37.10 -3.95 -7.10
CA GLN A 263 -37.64 -4.41 -8.38
C GLN A 263 -36.59 -5.15 -9.22
N LEU A 264 -35.32 -4.75 -9.15
CA LEU A 264 -34.20 -5.44 -9.80
C LEU A 264 -33.89 -6.82 -9.19
N LEU A 265 -34.20 -7.01 -7.91
CA LEU A 265 -33.97 -8.25 -7.17
C LEU A 265 -35.22 -9.15 -7.13
N GLY A 266 -36.28 -8.81 -7.86
CA GLY A 266 -37.52 -9.59 -7.93
C GLY A 266 -38.25 -9.72 -6.60
N ARG A 267 -38.20 -8.69 -5.74
CA ARG A 267 -38.92 -8.61 -4.47
C ARG A 267 -39.95 -7.49 -4.45
#